data_AF-A0A925BE27-F1
#
_entry.id   AF-A0A925BE27-F1
#
_cell.length_a   1.000
_cell.length_b   1.000
_cell.length_c   1.000
_cell.angle_alpha   90.00
_cell.angle_beta   90.00
_cell.angle_gamma   90.00
#
_symmetry.space_group_name_H-M   'P 1'
#
loop_
_entity.id
_entity.type
_entity.pdbx_description
1 polymer ?
#
loop_
_entity_poly.entity_id
_entity_poly.type
_entity_poly.pdbx_seq_one_letter_code
_entity_poly.pdbx_strand_id
1 'polypeptide(L)'
;MIVALGLIAWTFAPALITYLAGMRGFTGRELPYNQMRLAFSAVIFVILGAIVALLVAVTVPRSKARYKDAQVKEDRETMVKAINAKKKKRRRLAQDMSRMDRE
;
A
#
# COMPACT_ATOMS: atom_id res chain seq x y z
N MET A 1 -2.98 -11.67 7.90
CA MET A 1 -4.21 -11.11 7.28
C MET A 1 -4.73 -12.01 6.17
N ILE A 2 -4.00 -12.20 5.06
CA ILE A 2 -4.43 -13.05 3.94
C ILE A 2 -4.71 -14.50 4.36
N VAL A 3 -3.82 -15.11 5.16
CA VAL A 3 -4.00 -16.48 5.67
C VAL A 3 -5.21 -16.61 6.59
N ALA A 4 -5.46 -15.60 7.43
CA ALA A 4 -6.63 -15.57 8.33
C ALA A 4 -7.94 -15.42 7.55
N LEU A 5 -7.95 -14.61 6.48
CA LEU A 5 -9.10 -14.49 5.57
C LEU A 5 -9.36 -15.79 4.82
N GLY A 6 -8.31 -16.49 4.37
CA GLY A 6 -8.43 -17.79 3.75
C GLY A 6 -9.06 -18.83 4.69
N LEU A 7 -8.67 -18.85 5.96
CA LEU A 7 -9.24 -19.75 6.97
C LEU A 7 -10.72 -19.48 7.23
N ILE A 8 -11.11 -18.20 7.37
CA ILE A 8 -12.51 -17.81 7.58
C ILE A 8 -13.36 -18.12 6.34
N ALA A 9 -12.84 -17.87 5.13
CA ALA A 9 -13.52 -18.20 3.89
C ALA A 9 -13.73 -19.72 3.75
N TRP A 10 -12.73 -20.51 4.13
CA TRP A 10 -12.80 -21.98 4.08
C TRP A 10 -13.81 -22.57 5.06
N THR A 11 -13.96 -21.99 6.26
CA THR A 11 -14.95 -22.44 7.25
C THR A 11 -16.37 -21.97 6.93
N PHE A 12 -16.54 -20.80 6.31
CA PHE A 12 -17.86 -20.30 5.90
C PHE A 12 -18.39 -20.93 4.60
N ALA A 13 -17.52 -21.41 3.71
CA ALA A 13 -17.89 -22.03 2.45
C ALA A 13 -18.95 -23.16 2.58
N PRO A 14 -18.81 -24.17 3.47
CA PRO A 14 -19.81 -25.24 3.58
C PRO A 14 -21.18 -24.73 4.06
N ALA A 15 -21.21 -23.78 5.00
CA ALA A 15 -22.45 -23.20 5.52
C ALA A 15 -23.21 -22.43 4.43
N LEU A 16 -22.48 -21.70 3.58
CA LEU A 16 -23.06 -20.96 2.46
C LEU A 16 -23.61 -21.91 1.39
N ILE A 17 -22.90 -22.98 1.07
CA ILE A 17 -23.35 -24.02 0.12
C ILE A 17 -24.63 -24.69 0.62
N THR A 18 -24.72 -25.05 1.90
CA THR A 18 -25.95 -25.63 2.46
C THR A 18 -27.13 -24.66 2.42
N TYR A 19 -26.89 -23.36 2.61
CA TYR A 19 -27.93 -22.33 2.54
C TYR A 19 -28.41 -22.10 1.09
N LEU A 20 -27.47 -22.02 0.15
CA LEU A 20 -27.76 -21.87 -1.29
C LEU A 20 -28.44 -23.11 -1.88
N ALA A 21 -28.06 -24.31 -1.43
CA ALA A 21 -28.70 -25.56 -1.86
C ALA A 21 -30.19 -25.66 -1.44
N GLY A 22 -30.62 -24.87 -0.44
CA GLY A 22 -32.03 -24.74 -0.06
C GLY A 22 -32.82 -23.76 -0.93
N MET A 23 -32.16 -22.94 -1.75
CA MET A 23 -32.82 -21.97 -2.62
C MET A 23 -33.14 -22.56 -4.00
N ARG A 24 -34.37 -22.32 -4.46
CA ARG A 24 -34.86 -22.73 -5.79
C ARG A 24 -34.05 -21.99 -6.86
N GLY A 25 -33.25 -22.71 -7.65
CA GLY A 25 -32.39 -22.15 -8.71
C GLY A 25 -30.91 -22.51 -8.59
N PHE A 26 -30.50 -23.17 -7.51
CA PHE A 26 -29.12 -23.63 -7.34
C PHE A 26 -28.86 -24.93 -8.11
N THR A 27 -28.32 -24.84 -9.33
CA THR A 27 -27.85 -25.98 -10.15
C THR A 27 -26.51 -26.53 -9.67
N GLY A 28 -26.32 -26.60 -8.35
CA GLY A 28 -25.05 -27.00 -7.75
C GLY A 28 -24.81 -28.52 -7.67
N ARG A 29 -25.63 -29.32 -8.33
CA ARG A 29 -25.52 -30.79 -8.34
C ARG A 29 -24.70 -31.35 -9.50
N GLU A 30 -24.27 -30.51 -10.43
CA GLU A 30 -23.61 -30.95 -11.66
C GLU A 30 -22.09 -31.14 -11.51
N LEU A 31 -21.50 -30.59 -10.44
CA LEU A 31 -20.06 -30.64 -10.17
C LEU A 31 -19.74 -31.48 -8.91
N PRO A 32 -18.58 -32.18 -8.89
CA PRO A 32 -18.11 -32.87 -7.68
C PRO A 32 -18.03 -31.92 -6.49
N TYR A 33 -18.46 -32.37 -5.31
CA TYR A 33 -18.53 -31.56 -4.08
C TYR A 33 -17.24 -30.78 -3.78
N ASN A 34 -16.09 -31.40 -4.01
CA ASN A 34 -14.78 -30.76 -3.81
C ASN A 34 -14.53 -29.59 -4.77
N GLN A 35 -14.93 -29.70 -6.04
CA GLN A 35 -14.77 -28.61 -7.02
C GLN A 35 -15.74 -27.46 -6.71
N MET A 36 -16.98 -27.79 -6.33
CA MET A 36 -17.95 -26.78 -5.92
C MET A 36 -17.49 -26.04 -4.66
N ARG A 37 -17.00 -26.77 -3.65
CA ARG A 37 -16.43 -26.17 -2.44
C ARG A 37 -15.27 -25.23 -2.76
N LEU A 38 -14.39 -25.62 -3.66
CA LEU A 38 -13.25 -24.79 -4.07
C LEU A 38 -13.73 -23.51 -4.76
N ALA A 39 -14.67 -23.63 -5.72
CA ALA A 39 -15.22 -22.50 -6.44
C ALA A 39 -15.92 -21.49 -5.50
N PHE A 40 -16.79 -21.96 -4.61
CA PHE A 40 -17.43 -21.09 -3.62
C PHE A 40 -16.43 -20.48 -2.66
N SER A 41 -15.42 -21.22 -2.22
CA SER A 41 -14.38 -20.67 -1.34
C SER A 41 -13.59 -19.55 -2.03
N ALA A 42 -13.30 -19.67 -3.33
CA ALA A 42 -12.63 -18.64 -4.11
C ALA A 42 -13.51 -17.38 -4.25
N VAL A 43 -14.80 -17.55 -4.55
CA VAL A 43 -15.75 -16.43 -4.63
C VAL A 43 -15.84 -15.69 -3.29
N ILE A 44 -16.00 -16.42 -2.19
CA ILE A 44 -16.07 -15.85 -0.84
C ILE A 44 -14.76 -15.13 -0.51
N PHE A 45 -13.62 -15.71 -0.85
CA PHE A 45 -12.31 -15.10 -0.62
C PHE A 45 -12.16 -13.75 -1.35
N VAL A 46 -12.62 -13.67 -2.61
CA VAL A 46 -12.60 -12.40 -3.38
C VAL A 46 -13.51 -11.36 -2.74
N ILE A 47 -14.72 -11.74 -2.34
CA ILE A 47 -15.67 -10.81 -1.69
C ILE A 47 -15.11 -10.30 -0.36
N LEU A 48 -14.61 -11.20 0.49
CA LEU A 48 -13.99 -10.81 1.76
C LEU A 48 -12.73 -9.95 1.55
N GLY A 49 -11.91 -10.30 0.56
CA GLY A 49 -10.75 -9.51 0.17
C GLY A 49 -11.13 -8.09 -0.26
N ALA A 50 -12.20 -7.95 -1.04
CA ALA A 50 -12.72 -6.64 -1.44
C ALA A 50 -13.20 -5.82 -0.24
N ILE A 51 -13.94 -6.42 0.70
CA ILE A 51 -14.40 -5.74 1.92
C ILE A 51 -13.22 -5.27 2.77
N VAL A 52 -12.20 -6.12 2.96
CA VAL A 52 -11.00 -5.75 3.72
C VAL A 52 -10.22 -4.65 3.01
N ALA A 53 -10.08 -4.71 1.69
CA ALA A 53 -9.43 -3.65 0.92
C ALA A 53 -10.18 -2.31 1.09
N LEU A 54 -11.51 -2.35 1.11
CA LEU A 54 -12.37 -1.18 1.34
C LEU A 54 -12.20 -0.63 2.76
N LEU A 55 -12.18 -1.50 3.77
CA LEU A 55 -11.90 -1.10 5.15
C LEU A 55 -10.52 -0.47 5.29
N VAL A 56 -9.47 -1.08 4.72
CA VAL A 56 -8.12 -0.51 4.74
C VAL A 56 -8.09 0.84 4.02
N ALA A 57 -8.76 0.97 2.88
CA ALA A 57 -8.84 2.24 2.15
C ALA A 57 -9.53 3.36 2.96
N VAL A 58 -10.54 3.01 3.76
CA VAL A 58 -11.26 3.96 4.63
C VAL A 58 -10.48 4.28 5.90
N THR A 59 -9.87 3.26 6.54
CA THR A 59 -9.19 3.41 7.82
C THR A 59 -7.78 3.97 7.68
N VAL A 60 -7.12 3.84 6.51
CA VAL A 60 -5.78 4.40 6.31
C VAL A 60 -5.88 5.94 6.33
N PRO A 61 -5.29 6.61 7.34
CA PRO A 61 -5.37 8.06 7.45
C PRO A 61 -4.59 8.70 6.31
N ARG A 62 -5.28 9.49 5.47
CA ARG A 62 -4.70 10.26 4.35
C ARG A 62 -3.53 11.19 4.76
N SER A 63 -3.36 11.46 6.06
CA SER A 63 -2.31 12.34 6.57
C SER A 63 -0.89 11.82 6.38
N LYS A 64 -0.66 10.50 6.31
CA LYS A 64 0.69 9.95 6.11
C LYS A 64 1.32 10.34 4.78
N ALA A 65 0.51 10.60 3.75
CA ALA A 65 1.01 11.12 2.47
C ALA A 65 1.49 12.57 2.58
N ARG A 66 0.78 13.42 3.35
CA ARG A 66 1.09 14.86 3.49
C ARG A 66 2.38 15.14 4.24
N TYR A 67 2.70 14.32 5.25
CA TYR A 67 3.94 14.49 6.03
C TYR A 67 5.19 14.28 5.19
N LYS A 68 5.14 13.37 4.21
CA LYS A 68 6.28 13.07 3.34
C LYS A 68 6.58 14.23 2.39
N ASP A 69 5.57 14.86 1.82
CA ASP A 69 5.76 16.01 0.93
C ASP A 69 6.26 17.26 1.66
N ALA A 70 5.79 17.48 2.90
CA ALA A 70 6.25 18.59 3.73
C ALA A 70 7.74 18.43 4.11
N GLN A 71 8.15 17.24 4.57
CA GLN A 71 9.55 16.93 4.87
C GLN A 71 10.44 17.03 3.63
N VAL A 72 9.98 16.53 2.49
CA VAL A 72 10.76 16.61 1.22
C VAL A 72 10.97 18.06 0.77
N LYS A 73 10.01 18.96 1.03
CA LYS A 73 10.19 20.39 0.76
C LYS A 73 11.22 21.02 1.70
N GLU A 74 11.12 20.73 2.99
CA GLU A 74 12.05 21.24 4.01
C GLU A 74 13.50 20.77 3.73
N ASP A 75 13.69 19.50 3.39
CA ASP A 75 14.99 18.94 3.02
C ASP A 75 15.57 19.59 1.75
N ARG A 76 14.73 19.90 0.75
CA ARG A 76 15.19 20.62 -0.45
C ARG A 76 15.65 22.03 -0.10
N GLU A 77 14.92 22.76 0.74
CA GLU A 77 15.30 24.12 1.12
C GLU A 77 16.60 24.17 1.91
N THR A 78 16.79 23.24 2.85
CA THR A 78 18.05 23.15 3.63
C THR A 78 19.23 22.78 2.74
N MET A 79 19.03 21.85 1.79
CA MET A 79 20.07 21.46 0.81
C MET A 79 20.47 22.63 -0.09
N VAL A 80 19.51 23.39 -0.62
CA VAL A 80 19.79 24.56 -1.47
C VAL A 80 20.55 25.65 -0.69
N LYS A 81 20.16 25.92 0.56
CA LYS A 81 20.87 26.86 1.45
C LYS A 81 22.31 26.40 1.70
N ALA A 82 22.52 25.10 1.97
CA ALA A 82 23.84 24.53 2.19
C ALA A 82 24.74 24.62 0.94
N ILE A 83 24.19 24.36 -0.25
CA ILE A 83 24.93 24.47 -1.52
C ILE A 83 25.36 25.93 -1.77
N ASN A 84 24.45 26.88 -1.58
CA ASN A 84 24.75 28.30 -1.78
C ASN A 84 25.81 28.81 -0.78
N ALA A 85 25.75 28.38 0.48
CA ALA A 85 26.77 28.70 1.48
C ALA A 85 28.15 28.15 1.10
N LYS A 86 28.22 26.89 0.63
CA LYS A 86 29.48 26.28 0.16
C LYS A 86 30.04 27.00 -1.07
N LYS A 87 29.19 27.37 -2.03
CA LYS A 87 29.60 28.11 -3.24
C LYS A 87 30.16 29.49 -2.89
N LYS A 88 29.55 30.19 -1.93
CA LYS A 88 30.03 31.50 -1.44
C LYS A 88 31.39 31.38 -0.74
N LYS A 89 31.60 30.35 0.10
CA LYS A 89 32.91 30.10 0.73
C LYS A 89 34.00 29.81 -0.30
N ARG A 90 33.73 28.99 -1.32
CA ARG A 90 34.69 28.69 -2.40
C ARG A 90 35.10 29.94 -3.18
N ARG A 91 34.16 30.85 -3.47
CA ARG A 91 34.46 32.12 -4.16
C ARG A 91 35.40 33.01 -3.34
N ARG A 92 35.22 33.08 -2.02
CA ARG A 92 36.12 33.86 -1.14
C ARG A 92 37.52 33.26 -1.10
N LEU A 93 37.62 31.94 -0.91
CA LEU A 93 38.90 31.24 -0.92
C LEU A 93 39.65 31.38 -2.26
N ALA A 94 38.93 31.34 -3.39
CA ALA A 94 39.54 31.57 -4.70
C ALA A 94 40.06 33.00 -4.88
N GLN A 95 39.35 34.00 -4.33
CA GLN A 95 39.80 35.39 -4.34
C GLN A 95 41.03 35.58 -3.43
N ASP A 96 41.04 34.99 -2.25
CA ASP A 96 42.18 35.06 -1.33
C ASP A 96 43.43 34.39 -1.91
N MET A 97 43.28 33.20 -2.54
CA MET A 97 44.40 32.54 -3.24
C MET A 97 44.94 33.39 -4.40
N SER A 98 44.06 34.01 -5.19
CA SER A 98 44.49 34.88 -6.30
C SER A 98 45.17 36.19 -5.85
N ARG A 99 45.01 36.58 -4.57
CA ARG A 99 45.72 37.71 -3.97
C ARG A 99 47.09 37.29 -3.46
N MET A 100 47.21 36.12 -2.83
CA MET A 100 48.51 35.60 -2.37
C MET A 100 49.47 35.29 -3.53
N ASP A 101 48.98 34.83 -4.69
CA ASP A 101 49.83 34.57 -5.87
C ASP A 101 50.39 35.84 -6.54
N ARG A 102 49.98 37.05 -6.13
CA ARG A 102 50.43 38.33 -6.70
C ARG A 102 51.43 39.09 -5.82
N GLU A 103 51.68 38.62 -4.61
CA GLU A 103 52.71 39.15 -3.70
C GLU A 103 53.96 38.27 -3.74
#